data_AF-A0A2S2DYA0-F1
#
_entry.id   AF-A0A2S2DYA0-F1
#
_cell.length_a   1.000
_cell.length_b   1.000
_cell.length_c   1.000
_cell.angle_alpha   90.00
_cell.angle_beta   90.00
_cell.angle_gamma   90.00
#
_symmetry.space_group_name_H-M   'P 1'
#
loop_
_entity.id
_entity.type
_entity.pdbx_description
1 polymer ?
#
loop_
_entity_poly.entity_id
_entity_poly.type
_entity_poly.pdbx_seq_one_letter_code
_entity_poly.pdbx_strand_id
1 'polypeptide(L)'
;MKKYGILLLLPLLIHCKSAEKLNPSCYQGKLVLQGICMNYVIEAVNKDVDTSKVAVNWQNPSTGKNYQHVFALASICSFPSNIKEGDSFTFKIIDPPKENTCAQCLAYSPTPTKKLFIEICP
;
A
#
# COMPACT_ATOMS: atom_id res chain seq x y z
N MET A 1 32.31 -19.88 52.79
CA MET A 1 33.10 -19.99 51.53
C MET A 1 32.41 -19.16 50.47
N LYS A 2 33.13 -18.17 49.95
CA LYS A 2 32.68 -17.13 49.02
C LYS A 2 32.82 -17.68 47.60
N LYS A 3 31.75 -17.75 46.79
CA LYS A 3 31.88 -17.91 45.33
C LYS A 3 30.90 -17.00 44.61
N TYR A 4 31.49 -16.20 43.73
CA TYR A 4 30.94 -15.06 43.03
C TYR A 4 30.03 -15.49 41.88
N GLY A 5 29.09 -14.60 41.56
CA GLY A 5 28.05 -14.78 40.54
C GLY A 5 28.54 -14.73 39.10
N ILE A 6 27.63 -15.12 38.20
CA ILE A 6 27.68 -14.80 36.77
C ILE A 6 26.25 -14.38 36.41
N LEU A 7 26.02 -13.07 36.36
CA LEU A 7 24.79 -12.49 35.82
C LEU A 7 24.98 -12.38 34.31
N LEU A 8 24.40 -13.33 33.56
CA LEU A 8 24.36 -13.31 32.10
C LEU A 8 23.33 -12.27 31.64
N LEU A 9 23.81 -11.06 31.37
CA LEU A 9 23.06 -10.01 30.66
C LEU A 9 22.96 -10.40 29.18
N LEU A 10 21.78 -10.85 28.76
CA LEU A 10 21.43 -10.99 27.34
C LEU A 10 21.34 -9.59 26.71
N PRO A 11 22.10 -9.28 25.65
CA PRO A 11 21.88 -8.07 24.88
C PRO A 11 20.61 -8.26 24.03
N LEU A 12 19.56 -7.51 24.36
CA LEU A 12 18.41 -7.31 23.49
C LEU A 12 18.90 -6.64 22.19
N LEU A 13 19.05 -7.43 21.14
CA LEU A 13 19.23 -6.94 19.78
C LEU A 13 17.91 -6.29 19.32
N ILE A 14 17.69 -5.05 19.75
CA ILE A 14 16.68 -4.18 19.19
C ILE A 14 17.12 -3.89 17.75
N HIS A 15 16.64 -4.71 16.81
CA HIS A 15 16.68 -4.38 15.40
C HIS A 15 15.75 -3.18 15.18
N CYS A 16 16.31 -1.99 15.31
CA CYS A 16 15.68 -0.78 14.84
C CYS A 16 15.69 -0.88 13.30
N LYS A 17 14.57 -1.31 12.71
CA LYS A 17 14.36 -1.13 11.27
C LYS A 17 14.47 0.37 11.02
N SER A 18 15.50 0.78 10.29
CA SER A 18 15.71 2.17 9.89
C SER A 18 14.39 2.71 9.36
N ALA A 19 13.85 3.76 9.98
CA ALA A 19 12.73 4.48 9.42
C ALA A 19 13.25 5.13 8.13
N GLU A 20 12.95 4.50 6.99
CA GLU A 20 13.23 5.10 5.69
C GLU A 20 12.66 6.50 5.69
N LYS A 21 13.53 7.47 5.40
CA LYS A 21 13.20 8.89 5.39
C LYS A 21 12.17 9.09 4.28
N LEU A 22 10.89 9.11 4.64
CA LEU A 22 9.79 9.37 3.72
C LEU A 22 10.13 10.64 2.95
N ASN A 23 10.24 10.51 1.62
CA ASN A 23 10.31 11.67 0.75
C ASN A 23 8.99 12.44 0.99
N PRO A 24 9.02 13.73 1.36
CA PRO A 24 7.82 14.48 1.77
C PRO A 24 6.71 14.53 0.69
N SER A 25 7.01 14.10 -0.53
CA SER A 25 6.09 13.97 -1.66
C SER A 25 5.40 12.62 -1.79
N CYS A 26 5.73 11.63 -0.95
CA CYS A 26 5.21 10.27 -1.06
C CYS A 26 4.25 9.90 0.06
N TYR A 27 3.12 9.33 -0.32
CA TYR A 27 2.13 8.72 0.57
C TYR A 27 2.53 7.28 0.90
N GLN A 28 2.18 6.83 2.10
CA GLN A 28 2.24 5.41 2.45
C GLN A 28 0.99 4.69 1.95
N GLY A 29 1.20 3.57 1.27
CA GLY A 29 0.15 2.72 0.73
C GLY A 29 0.28 1.28 1.22
N LYS A 30 -0.83 0.55 1.16
CA LYS A 30 -0.87 -0.91 1.31
C LYS A 30 -1.75 -1.52 0.22
N LEU A 31 -1.28 -2.56 -0.46
CA LEU A 31 -2.11 -3.32 -1.38
C LEU A 31 -3.03 -4.23 -0.56
N VAL A 32 -4.28 -3.84 -0.38
CA VAL A 32 -5.22 -4.53 0.54
C VAL A 32 -6.13 -5.53 -0.15
N LEU A 33 -6.19 -5.50 -1.48
CA LEU A 33 -6.86 -6.50 -2.29
C LEU A 33 -6.22 -6.59 -3.67
N GLN A 34 -5.81 -7.79 -4.07
CA GLN A 34 -5.28 -8.09 -5.39
C GLN A 34 -6.33 -8.82 -6.23
N GLY A 35 -7.23 -8.05 -6.85
CA GLY A 35 -8.23 -8.60 -7.78
C GLY A 35 -7.63 -9.12 -9.08
N ILE A 36 -8.46 -9.77 -9.89
CA ILE A 36 -8.06 -10.19 -11.24
C ILE A 36 -7.76 -8.95 -12.10
N CYS A 37 -6.94 -9.11 -13.13
CA CYS A 37 -6.72 -8.05 -14.13
C CYS A 37 -6.29 -6.70 -13.56
N MET A 38 -5.42 -6.71 -12.54
CA MET A 38 -4.93 -5.49 -11.89
C MET A 38 -6.04 -4.62 -11.27
N ASN A 39 -7.22 -5.19 -11.00
CA ASN A 39 -8.27 -4.53 -10.21
C ASN A 39 -7.90 -4.55 -8.73
N TYR A 40 -6.89 -3.76 -8.42
CA TYR A 40 -6.27 -3.68 -7.12
C TYR A 40 -6.91 -2.58 -6.29
N VAL A 41 -7.02 -2.84 -4.99
CA VAL A 41 -7.48 -1.87 -4.01
C VAL A 41 -6.30 -1.52 -3.10
N ILE A 42 -5.99 -0.24 -3.05
CA ILE A 42 -4.86 0.30 -2.29
C ILE A 42 -5.43 1.16 -1.16
N GLU A 43 -5.00 0.90 0.07
CA GLU A 43 -5.25 1.75 1.23
C GLU A 43 -4.20 2.85 1.28
N ALA A 44 -4.63 4.10 1.37
CA ALA A 44 -3.78 5.22 1.71
C ALA A 44 -3.64 5.27 3.25
N VAL A 45 -2.51 4.77 3.75
CA VAL A 45 -2.25 4.65 5.20
C VAL A 45 -1.99 6.02 5.83
N ASN A 46 -1.55 6.99 5.03
CA ASN A 46 -1.34 8.35 5.52
C ASN A 46 -2.68 9.09 5.70
N LYS A 47 -2.91 9.62 6.91
CA LYS A 47 -4.11 10.39 7.28
C LYS A 47 -4.25 11.73 6.55
N ASP A 48 -3.16 12.23 5.95
CA ASP A 48 -3.15 13.50 5.23
C ASP A 48 -3.56 13.37 3.76
N VAL A 49 -3.99 12.18 3.31
CA VAL A 49 -4.55 12.02 1.96
C VAL A 49 -5.85 12.80 1.84
N ASP A 50 -5.99 13.58 0.76
CA ASP A 50 -7.23 14.28 0.44
C ASP A 50 -8.39 13.26 0.31
N THR A 51 -9.31 13.29 1.28
CA THR A 51 -10.42 12.33 1.36
C THR A 51 -11.39 12.44 0.18
N SER A 52 -11.36 13.51 -0.60
CA SER A 52 -12.13 13.61 -1.85
C SER A 52 -11.62 12.67 -2.94
N LYS A 53 -10.35 12.24 -2.83
CA LYS A 53 -9.64 11.39 -3.80
C LYS A 53 -9.70 9.90 -3.48
N VAL A 54 -10.11 9.53 -2.26
CA VAL A 54 -10.20 8.13 -1.81
C VAL A 54 -11.61 7.82 -1.30
N ALA A 55 -11.99 6.54 -1.29
CA ALA A 55 -13.19 6.10 -0.62
C ALA A 55 -12.90 5.95 0.88
N VAL A 56 -13.47 6.84 1.69
CA VAL A 56 -13.30 6.82 3.17
C VAL A 56 -13.79 5.50 3.76
N ASN A 57 -14.89 4.95 3.25
CA ASN A 57 -15.38 3.61 3.58
C ASN A 57 -15.82 2.91 2.30
N TRP A 58 -15.37 1.67 2.12
CA TRP A 58 -15.77 0.82 1.00
C TRP A 58 -15.95 -0.62 1.49
N GLN A 59 -17.12 -1.18 1.21
CA GLN A 59 -17.40 -2.59 1.44
C GLN A 59 -17.17 -3.36 0.14
N ASN A 60 -16.34 -4.40 0.18
CA ASN A 60 -16.21 -5.31 -0.95
C ASN A 60 -17.52 -6.10 -1.11
N PRO A 61 -18.25 -5.95 -2.23
CA PRO A 61 -19.56 -6.59 -2.41
C PRO A 61 -19.49 -8.11 -2.53
N SER A 62 -18.33 -8.67 -2.90
CA SER A 62 -18.16 -10.13 -3.03
C SER A 62 -17.87 -10.82 -1.70
N THR A 63 -17.31 -10.10 -0.71
CA THR A 63 -16.86 -10.69 0.57
C THR A 63 -17.49 -10.08 1.81
N GLY A 64 -18.14 -8.92 1.69
CA GLY A 64 -18.69 -8.15 2.80
C GLY A 64 -17.64 -7.44 3.66
N LYS A 65 -16.34 -7.58 3.34
CA LYS A 65 -15.24 -6.96 4.10
C LYS A 65 -15.18 -5.45 3.86
N ASN A 66 -15.02 -4.69 4.94
CA ASN A 66 -14.88 -3.23 4.91
C ASN A 66 -13.42 -2.81 4.84
N TYR A 67 -13.16 -1.75 4.09
CA TYR A 67 -11.87 -1.09 3.95
C TYR A 67 -12.05 0.41 4.08
N GLN A 68 -11.04 1.10 4.61
CA GLN A 68 -11.09 2.55 4.83
C GLN A 68 -9.99 3.25 4.04
N HIS A 69 -10.27 4.48 3.60
CA HIS A 69 -9.32 5.33 2.86
C HIS A 69 -8.69 4.60 1.65
N VAL A 70 -9.51 3.88 0.88
CA VAL A 70 -9.05 3.06 -0.25
C VAL A 70 -9.36 3.67 -1.61
N PHE A 71 -8.57 3.32 -2.62
CA PHE A 71 -8.81 3.65 -4.02
C PHE A 71 -8.44 2.48 -4.93
N ALA A 72 -8.98 2.48 -6.15
CA ALA A 72 -8.62 1.53 -7.18
C ALA A 72 -7.37 2.01 -7.94
N LEU A 73 -6.46 1.08 -8.25
CA LEU A 73 -5.28 1.37 -9.08
C LEU A 73 -5.71 1.75 -10.52
N ALA A 74 -5.31 2.92 -11.00
CA ALA A 74 -5.49 3.31 -12.40
C ALA A 74 -4.23 3.08 -13.27
N SER A 75 -3.03 3.15 -12.68
CA SER A 75 -1.73 2.95 -13.34
C SER A 75 -1.38 1.47 -13.55
N ILE A 76 -2.23 0.70 -14.21
CA ILE A 76 -2.09 -0.77 -14.25
C ILE A 76 -0.85 -1.25 -15.01
N CYS A 77 -0.35 -0.46 -15.95
CA CYS A 77 0.82 -0.86 -16.77
C CYS A 77 2.16 -0.62 -16.07
N SER A 78 2.23 0.34 -15.15
CA SER A 78 3.47 0.74 -14.48
C SER A 78 3.55 0.24 -13.03
N PHE A 79 2.54 -0.47 -12.54
CA PHE A 79 2.54 -1.00 -11.18
C PHE A 79 3.46 -2.23 -11.08
N PRO A 80 4.46 -2.23 -10.18
CA PRO A 80 5.44 -3.31 -10.10
C PRO A 80 4.80 -4.66 -9.75
N SER A 81 5.15 -5.69 -10.50
CA SER A 81 4.59 -7.04 -10.33
C SER A 81 5.10 -7.76 -9.07
N ASN A 82 6.14 -7.24 -8.42
CA ASN A 82 6.69 -7.78 -7.18
C ASN A 82 5.95 -7.32 -5.92
N ILE A 83 5.09 -6.29 -5.99
CA ILE A 83 4.23 -5.88 -4.89
C ILE A 83 2.99 -6.79 -4.85
N LYS A 84 2.75 -7.44 -3.71
CA LYS A 84 1.68 -8.42 -3.50
C LYS A 84 0.65 -7.93 -2.48
N GLU A 85 -0.51 -8.60 -2.45
CA GLU A 85 -1.50 -8.36 -1.40
C GLU A 85 -0.86 -8.47 0.00
N GLY A 86 -1.12 -7.45 0.82
CA GLY A 86 -0.54 -7.31 2.15
C GLY A 86 0.70 -6.40 2.21
N ASP A 87 1.37 -6.17 1.09
CA ASP A 87 2.60 -5.37 1.05
C ASP A 87 2.33 -3.87 1.25
N SER A 88 3.24 -3.23 1.96
CA SER A 88 3.31 -1.78 2.09
C SER A 88 4.35 -1.20 1.14
N PHE A 89 4.05 -0.02 0.59
CA PHE A 89 4.92 0.70 -0.32
C PHE A 89 4.67 2.21 -0.22
N THR A 90 5.54 3.00 -0.80
CA THR A 90 5.36 4.45 -0.92
C THR A 90 5.00 4.81 -2.35
N PHE A 91 4.11 5.79 -2.51
CA PHE A 91 3.66 6.22 -3.83
C PHE A 91 3.42 7.72 -3.88
N LYS A 92 3.46 8.28 -5.09
CA LYS A 92 2.98 9.63 -5.37
C LYS A 92 1.80 9.55 -6.34
N ILE A 93 0.84 10.46 -6.19
CA ILE A 93 -0.27 10.62 -7.14
C ILE A 93 0.25 11.40 -8.35
N ILE A 94 -0.11 10.98 -9.55
CA ILE A 94 0.33 11.60 -10.80
C ILE A 94 -0.84 12.34 -11.44
N ASP A 95 -0.62 13.61 -11.78
CA ASP A 95 -1.53 14.47 -12.51
C ASP A 95 -0.67 15.38 -13.43
N PRO A 96 -0.83 15.35 -14.77
CA PRO A 96 -1.83 14.60 -15.53
C PRO A 96 -1.62 13.08 -15.52
N PRO A 97 -2.69 12.29 -15.69
CA PRO A 97 -2.62 10.84 -15.85
C PRO A 97 -1.70 10.40 -16.99
N LYS A 98 -1.01 9.27 -16.81
CA LYS A 98 -0.32 8.58 -17.90
C LYS A 98 -1.27 7.59 -18.57
N GLU A 99 -1.20 7.51 -19.89
CA GLU A 99 -1.97 6.52 -20.64
C GLU A 99 -1.49 5.09 -20.31
N ASN A 100 -2.45 4.17 -20.21
CA ASN A 100 -2.16 2.76 -20.08
C ASN A 100 -1.94 2.16 -21.47
N THR A 101 -0.68 2.02 -21.90
CA THR A 101 -0.30 1.56 -23.24
C THR A 101 -0.03 0.05 -23.34
N CYS A 102 -0.27 -0.70 -22.26
CA CYS A 102 -0.10 -2.14 -22.21
C CYS A 102 -1.39 -2.90 -22.55
N ALA A 103 -1.27 -4.17 -22.95
CA ALA A 103 -2.42 -5.05 -23.12
C ALA A 103 -3.20 -5.19 -21.80
N GLN A 104 -4.50 -4.94 -21.84
CA GLN A 104 -5.39 -5.03 -20.67
C GLN A 104 -6.33 -6.22 -20.85
N CYS A 105 -6.53 -7.00 -19.79
CA CYS A 105 -7.57 -8.01 -19.80
C CYS A 105 -8.95 -7.42 -19.46
N LEU A 106 -10.00 -8.04 -20.00
CA LEU A 106 -11.38 -7.57 -19.92
C LEU A 106 -12.15 -8.10 -18.69
N ALA A 107 -11.51 -8.89 -17.84
CA ALA A 107 -12.16 -9.42 -16.64
C ALA A 107 -12.09 -8.38 -15.50
N TYR A 108 -13.13 -8.34 -14.66
CA TYR A 108 -13.25 -7.35 -13.60
C TYR A 108 -13.44 -7.97 -12.21
N SER A 109 -12.72 -7.46 -11.22
CA SER A 109 -13.03 -7.60 -9.79
C SER A 109 -13.61 -6.30 -9.22
N PRO A 110 -14.47 -6.35 -8.20
CA PRO A 110 -15.00 -5.14 -7.57
C PRO A 110 -13.89 -4.28 -6.95
N THR A 111 -13.95 -2.98 -7.20
CA THR A 111 -13.07 -1.97 -6.59
C THR A 111 -13.89 -0.77 -6.13
N PRO A 112 -13.32 0.12 -5.29
CA PRO A 112 -13.90 1.44 -5.07
C PRO A 112 -14.09 2.22 -6.39
N THR A 113 -15.03 3.16 -6.40
CA THR A 113 -15.27 4.06 -7.55
C THR A 113 -14.16 5.09 -7.72
N LYS A 114 -13.51 5.47 -6.61
CA LYS A 114 -12.35 6.38 -6.59
C LYS A 114 -11.14 5.67 -7.16
N LYS A 115 -10.52 6.25 -8.19
CA LYS A 115 -9.34 5.71 -8.87
C LYS A 115 -8.22 6.73 -8.89
N LEU A 116 -6.98 6.29 -8.71
CA LEU A 116 -5.82 7.17 -8.77
C LEU A 116 -4.73 6.59 -9.68
N PHE A 117 -4.13 7.49 -10.45
CA PHE A 117 -2.86 7.23 -11.11
C PHE A 117 -1.74 7.48 -10.10
N ILE A 118 -0.93 6.46 -9.88
CA ILE A 118 0.19 6.49 -8.95
C ILE A 118 1.49 6.04 -9.60
N GLU A 119 2.60 6.48 -9.02
CA GLU A 119 3.96 6.00 -9.27
C GLU A 119 4.58 5.58 -7.94
N ILE A 120 5.29 4.46 -7.94
CA ILE A 120 6.01 3.98 -6.75
C ILE A 120 7.21 4.89 -6.51
N CYS A 121 7.39 5.30 -5.25
CA CYS A 121 8.57 6.06 -4.86
C CYS A 121 9.78 5.12 -4.65
N PRO A 122 11.01 5.64 -4.81
CA PRO A 122 12.23 4.87 -4.55
C PRO A 122 12.31 4.35 -3.12
#